data_AF-A0A357A2K6-F1
#
_entry.id   AF-A0A357A2K6-F1
#
_cell.length_a   1.000
_cell.length_b   1.000
_cell.length_c   1.000
_cell.angle_alpha   90.00
_cell.angle_beta   90.00
_cell.angle_gamma   90.00
#
_symmetry.space_group_name_H-M   'P 1'
#
loop_
_entity.id
_entity.type
_entity.pdbx_description
1 polymer ?
#
loop_
_entity_poly.entity_id
_entity_poly.type
_entity_poly.pdbx_seq_one_letter_code
_entity_poly.pdbx_strand_id
1 'polypeptide(L)'
;MSTPVKILDSASAVENQRIRLIQGLRLSLVFFALLDVAAHLFASPGATPIVSYWIDIETASYGLIAVIYLLGLRMFYGPPIIFTAYNMTMFFVSGFYALPFGINKAPLVGHVQFLDYSFGRGLSLVAWLYLLIVGIIMLKTDKGSRLNDLLKNS
;
A
#
# COMPACT_ATOMS: atom_id res chain seq x y z
N MET A 1 -26.51 31.85 -32.48
CA MET A 1 -25.27 31.52 -31.77
C MET A 1 -25.60 31.33 -30.29
N SER A 2 -25.75 30.09 -29.80
CA SER A 2 -26.18 29.79 -28.43
C SER A 2 -25.50 28.53 -27.86
N THR A 3 -24.18 28.41 -28.07
CA THR A 3 -23.38 27.24 -27.67
C THR A 3 -22.16 27.50 -26.74
N PRO A 4 -22.17 28.43 -25.75
CA PRO A 4 -21.10 28.42 -24.73
C PRO A 4 -21.43 27.57 -23.49
N VAL A 5 -22.70 27.53 -23.05
CA VAL A 5 -23.07 27.03 -21.71
C VAL A 5 -22.94 25.51 -21.57
N LYS A 6 -23.47 24.73 -22.53
CA LYS A 6 -23.41 23.25 -22.48
C LYS A 6 -21.98 22.68 -22.48
N ILE A 7 -21.03 23.37 -23.10
CA ILE A 7 -19.64 22.90 -23.19
C ILE A 7 -18.93 23.07 -21.84
N LEU A 8 -19.14 24.21 -21.16
CA LEU A 8 -18.63 24.48 -19.82
C LEU A 8 -19.17 23.48 -18.78
N ASP A 9 -20.45 23.14 -18.86
CA ASP A 9 -21.07 22.15 -17.96
C ASP A 9 -20.46 20.75 -18.14
N SER A 10 -20.16 20.36 -19.39
CA SER A 10 -19.54 19.05 -19.68
C SER A 10 -18.10 18.93 -19.18
N ALA A 11 -17.30 19.98 -19.30
CA ALA A 11 -15.91 19.99 -18.83
C ALA A 11 -15.81 19.89 -17.31
N SER A 12 -16.66 20.64 -16.59
CA SER A 12 -16.72 20.59 -15.12
C SER A 12 -17.21 19.24 -14.60
N ALA A 13 -18.15 18.57 -15.29
CA ALA A 13 -18.61 17.24 -14.94
C ALA A 13 -17.48 16.19 -15.07
N VAL A 14 -16.69 16.25 -16.13
CA VAL A 14 -15.54 15.36 -16.36
C VAL A 14 -14.46 15.56 -15.28
N GLU A 15 -14.17 16.80 -14.92
CA GLU A 15 -13.21 17.11 -13.85
C GLU A 15 -13.69 16.58 -12.49
N ASN A 16 -14.96 16.82 -12.15
CA ASN A 16 -15.57 16.30 -10.93
C ASN A 16 -15.54 14.77 -10.87
N GLN A 17 -15.80 14.10 -11.99
CA GLN A 17 -15.71 12.65 -12.08
C GLN A 17 -14.27 12.16 -11.86
N ARG A 18 -13.27 12.84 -12.44
CA ARG A 18 -11.86 12.53 -12.23
C ARG A 18 -11.46 12.70 -10.76
N ILE A 19 -11.88 13.78 -10.11
CA ILE A 19 -11.59 14.03 -8.69
C ILE A 19 -12.17 12.91 -7.81
N ARG A 20 -13.44 12.54 -8.04
CA ARG A 20 -14.09 11.45 -7.31
C ARG A 20 -13.37 10.11 -7.51
N LEU A 21 -12.94 9.82 -8.74
CA LEU A 21 -12.16 8.61 -9.04
C LEU A 21 -10.85 8.60 -8.25
N ILE A 22 -10.09 9.70 -8.26
CA ILE A 22 -8.82 9.81 -7.52
C ILE A 22 -9.04 9.65 -6.01
N GLN A 23 -10.08 10.27 -5.45
CA GLN A 23 -10.43 10.12 -4.04
C GLN A 23 -10.80 8.66 -3.71
N GLY A 24 -11.58 8.00 -4.57
CA GLY A 24 -11.89 6.58 -4.45
C GLY A 24 -10.65 5.70 -4.48
N LEU A 25 -9.71 5.97 -5.39
CA LEU A 25 -8.44 5.25 -5.48
C LEU A 25 -7.57 5.48 -4.23
N ARG A 26 -7.47 6.71 -3.71
CA ARG A 26 -6.78 6.97 -2.44
C ARG A 26 -7.40 6.17 -1.31
N LEU A 27 -8.73 6.20 -1.17
CA LEU A 27 -9.42 5.46 -0.12
C LEU A 27 -9.22 3.94 -0.25
N SER A 28 -9.19 3.42 -1.47
CA SER A 28 -8.90 2.01 -1.71
C SER A 28 -7.47 1.64 -1.29
N LEU A 29 -6.48 2.50 -1.58
CA LEU A 29 -5.10 2.30 -1.11
C LEU A 29 -4.99 2.34 0.41
N VAL A 30 -5.69 3.27 1.06
CA VAL A 30 -5.81 3.33 2.52
C VAL A 30 -6.39 2.03 3.06
N PHE A 31 -7.49 1.56 2.48
CA PHE A 31 -8.15 0.33 2.88
C PHE A 31 -7.21 -0.88 2.79
N PHE A 32 -6.50 -1.06 1.67
CA PHE A 32 -5.58 -2.19 1.51
C PHE A 32 -4.35 -2.10 2.41
N ALA A 33 -3.84 -0.89 2.68
CA ALA A 33 -2.78 -0.70 3.68
C ALA A 33 -3.23 -1.08 5.10
N LEU A 34 -4.46 -0.72 5.48
CA LEU A 34 -5.03 -1.10 6.78
C LEU A 34 -5.43 -2.58 6.84
N LEU A 35 -5.84 -3.17 5.71
CA LEU A 35 -6.07 -4.60 5.60
C LEU A 35 -4.79 -5.38 5.89
N ASP A 36 -3.65 -4.90 5.39
CA ASP A 36 -2.35 -5.50 5.67
C ASP A 36 -1.97 -5.39 7.16
N VAL A 37 -2.18 -4.22 7.77
CA VAL A 37 -2.01 -4.02 9.22
C VAL A 37 -2.84 -5.03 10.01
N ALA A 38 -4.13 -5.19 9.68
CA ALA A 38 -4.99 -6.15 10.33
C ALA A 38 -4.47 -7.58 10.16
N ALA A 39 -4.02 -7.94 8.95
CA ALA A 39 -3.49 -9.25 8.64
C ALA A 39 -2.26 -9.62 9.52
N HIS A 40 -1.39 -8.65 9.79
CA HIS A 40 -0.24 -8.81 10.67
C HIS A 40 -0.64 -9.01 12.14
N LEU A 41 -1.65 -8.26 12.62
CA LEU A 41 -2.15 -8.40 14.00
C LEU A 41 -2.73 -9.80 14.28
N PHE A 42 -3.35 -10.44 13.27
CA PHE A 42 -3.94 -11.77 13.42
C PHE A 42 -2.94 -12.93 13.21
N ALA A 43 -1.69 -12.66 12.83
CA ALA A 43 -0.67 -13.69 12.58
C ALA A 43 0.16 -14.08 13.83
N SER A 44 -0.14 -13.52 15.01
CA SER A 44 0.87 -13.29 16.06
C SER A 44 1.15 -14.36 17.16
N PRO A 45 0.40 -15.44 17.44
CA PRO A 45 0.58 -16.10 18.74
C PRO A 45 1.81 -17.01 18.91
N GLY A 46 2.75 -17.06 17.95
CA GLY A 46 3.92 -17.97 18.03
C GLY A 46 5.22 -17.51 17.35
N ALA A 47 5.35 -16.22 17.00
CA ALA A 47 6.54 -15.72 16.33
C ALA A 47 7.75 -15.58 17.28
N THR A 48 8.98 -15.78 16.78
CA THR A 48 10.20 -15.47 17.55
C THR A 48 10.31 -13.95 17.76
N PRO A 49 11.06 -13.45 18.77
CA PRO A 49 11.18 -12.01 19.03
C PRO A 49 11.65 -11.19 17.81
N ILE A 50 12.51 -11.77 16.97
CA ILE A 50 13.00 -11.10 15.77
C ILE A 50 11.92 -11.00 14.69
N VAL A 51 11.12 -12.05 14.51
CA VAL A 51 9.98 -12.04 13.58
C VAL A 51 8.89 -11.08 14.06
N SER A 52 8.66 -11.00 15.38
CA SER A 52 7.75 -10.03 15.98
C SER A 52 8.18 -8.59 15.69
N TYR A 53 9.45 -8.27 15.87
CA TYR A 53 9.98 -6.92 15.57
C TYR A 53 9.80 -6.55 14.09
N TRP A 54 9.98 -7.50 13.18
CA TRP A 54 9.76 -7.28 11.75
C TRP A 54 8.28 -7.01 11.43
N ILE A 55 7.38 -7.79 12.03
CA ILE A 55 5.92 -7.59 11.92
C ILE A 55 5.52 -6.21 12.45
N ASP A 56 6.12 -5.74 13.54
CA ASP A 56 5.85 -4.41 14.10
C ASP A 56 6.28 -3.29 13.13
N ILE A 57 7.45 -3.44 12.50
CA ILE A 57 7.94 -2.51 11.46
C ILE A 57 7.00 -2.52 10.25
N GLU A 58 6.61 -3.70 9.75
CA GLU A 58 5.66 -3.84 8.64
C GLU A 58 4.35 -3.10 8.98
N THR A 59 3.79 -3.39 10.15
CA THR A 59 2.54 -2.79 10.65
C THR A 59 2.63 -1.26 10.75
N ALA A 60 3.69 -0.74 11.38
CA ALA A 60 3.89 0.71 11.51
C ALA A 60 4.06 1.39 10.13
N SER A 61 4.80 0.75 9.23
CA SER A 61 5.06 1.26 7.89
C SER A 61 3.78 1.32 7.06
N TYR A 62 2.95 0.27 7.08
CA TYR A 62 1.67 0.28 6.36
C TYR A 62 0.64 1.23 6.98
N GLY A 63 0.68 1.44 8.30
CA GLY A 63 -0.05 2.54 8.94
C GLY A 63 0.35 3.93 8.39
N LEU A 64 1.65 4.18 8.23
CA LEU A 64 2.15 5.43 7.64
C LEU A 64 1.77 5.55 6.15
N ILE A 65 1.84 4.45 5.39
CA ILE A 65 1.41 4.41 3.99
C ILE A 65 -0.07 4.79 3.86
N ALA A 66 -0.92 4.28 4.75
CA ALA A 66 -2.33 4.66 4.79
C ALA A 66 -2.49 6.18 5.01
N VAL A 67 -1.74 6.78 5.95
CA VAL A 67 -1.77 8.23 6.17
C VAL A 67 -1.33 9.02 4.93
N ILE A 68 -0.25 8.60 4.26
CA ILE A 68 0.26 9.24 3.04
C ILE A 68 -0.83 9.29 1.95
N TYR A 69 -1.51 8.17 1.70
CA TYR A 69 -2.56 8.11 0.68
C TYR A 69 -3.83 8.86 1.09
N LEU A 70 -4.24 8.76 2.36
CA LEU A 70 -5.41 9.46 2.90
C LEU A 70 -5.27 10.97 2.73
N LEU A 71 -4.11 11.52 3.10
CA LEU A 71 -3.80 12.94 3.00
C LEU A 71 -3.44 13.38 1.59
N GLY A 72 -3.25 12.46 0.65
CA GLY A 72 -2.88 12.78 -0.73
C GLY A 72 -1.48 13.37 -0.85
N LEU A 73 -0.53 12.90 -0.03
CA LEU A 73 0.83 13.44 0.01
C LEU A 73 1.68 12.90 -1.15
N ARG A 74 1.41 13.39 -2.36
CA ARG A 74 1.97 12.89 -3.62
C ARG A 74 3.50 12.83 -3.62
N MET A 75 4.19 13.76 -2.98
CA MET A 75 5.66 13.75 -2.91
C MET A 75 6.21 12.49 -2.21
N PHE A 76 5.41 11.89 -1.33
CA PHE A 76 5.76 10.68 -0.59
C PHE A 76 5.12 9.41 -1.16
N TYR A 77 4.61 9.42 -2.40
CA TYR A 77 4.04 8.19 -2.99
C TYR A 77 5.11 7.18 -3.45
N GLY A 78 6.35 7.62 -3.65
CA GLY A 78 7.47 6.74 -4.03
C GLY A 78 7.87 5.74 -2.93
N PRO A 79 8.15 6.19 -1.70
CA PRO A 79 8.55 5.30 -0.60
C PRO A 79 7.59 4.14 -0.32
N PRO A 80 6.24 4.33 -0.25
CA PRO A 80 5.27 3.24 -0.15
C PRO A 80 5.46 2.14 -1.19
N ILE A 81 5.63 2.52 -2.47
CA ILE A 81 5.77 1.58 -3.58
C ILE A 81 7.06 0.78 -3.45
N ILE A 82 8.17 1.44 -3.11
CA ILE A 82 9.47 0.78 -2.91
C ILE A 82 9.39 -0.19 -1.74
N PHE A 83 8.80 0.23 -0.61
CA PHE A 83 8.66 -0.60 0.57
C PHE A 83 7.77 -1.83 0.31
N THR A 84 6.63 -1.65 -0.35
CA THR A 84 5.74 -2.75 -0.74
C THR A 84 6.43 -3.72 -1.70
N ALA A 85 7.16 -3.22 -2.70
CA ALA A 85 7.94 -4.05 -3.61
C ALA A 85 9.03 -4.84 -2.89
N TYR A 86 9.72 -4.21 -1.94
CA TYR A 86 10.73 -4.85 -1.10
C TYR A 86 10.11 -5.98 -0.26
N ASN A 87 9.03 -5.72 0.48
CA ASN A 87 8.37 -6.75 1.30
C ASN A 87 7.88 -7.94 0.46
N MET A 88 7.28 -7.66 -0.69
CA MET A 88 6.84 -8.71 -1.60
C MET A 88 8.03 -9.52 -2.16
N THR A 89 9.16 -8.88 -2.45
CA THR A 89 10.39 -9.56 -2.86
C THR A 89 10.94 -10.43 -1.74
N MET A 90 11.02 -9.91 -0.52
CA MET A 90 11.50 -10.65 0.65
C MET A 90 10.60 -11.85 0.95
N PHE A 91 9.28 -11.71 0.79
CA PHE A 91 8.33 -12.80 0.88
C PHE A 91 8.65 -13.93 -0.11
N PHE A 92 8.84 -13.63 -1.39
CA PHE A 92 9.19 -14.66 -2.39
C PHE A 92 10.58 -15.27 -2.14
N VAL A 93 11.59 -14.45 -1.87
CA VAL A 93 12.96 -14.92 -1.58
C VAL A 93 12.99 -15.86 -0.38
N SER A 94 12.21 -15.56 0.67
CA SER A 94 12.13 -16.39 1.88
C SER A 94 11.59 -17.80 1.63
N GLY A 95 10.85 -18.01 0.53
CA GLY A 95 10.39 -19.33 0.11
C GLY A 95 11.49 -20.21 -0.52
N PHE A 96 12.60 -19.61 -0.96
CA PHE A 96 13.73 -20.32 -1.57
C PHE A 96 14.96 -20.35 -0.66
N TYR A 97 15.20 -19.28 0.09
CA TYR A 97 16.38 -19.10 0.93
C TYR A 97 15.98 -18.79 2.36
N ALA A 98 16.74 -19.32 3.32
CA ALA A 98 16.67 -18.83 4.69
C ALA A 98 17.18 -17.39 4.71
N LEU A 99 16.33 -16.46 5.13
CA LEU A 99 16.71 -15.06 5.24
C LEU A 99 17.69 -14.87 6.41
N PRO A 100 18.74 -14.05 6.24
CA PRO A 100 19.65 -13.72 7.34
C PRO A 100 18.88 -13.03 8.48
N PHE A 101 19.52 -12.92 9.65
CA PHE A 101 18.98 -12.28 10.85
C PHE A 101 17.91 -13.06 11.62
N GLY A 102 17.70 -14.36 11.37
CA GLY A 102 16.79 -15.16 12.20
C GLY A 102 15.31 -14.90 11.96
N ILE A 103 14.98 -14.20 10.86
CA ILE A 103 13.62 -14.06 10.33
C ILE A 103 13.07 -15.44 9.92
N ASN A 104 13.95 -16.33 9.41
CA ASN A 104 13.65 -17.74 9.25
C ASN A 104 14.91 -18.61 9.35
N LYS A 105 14.86 -19.67 10.17
CA LYS A 105 16.00 -20.59 10.36
C LYS A 105 16.12 -21.65 9.26
N ALA A 106 15.06 -21.84 8.49
CA ALA A 106 15.02 -22.70 7.31
C ALA A 106 14.26 -21.95 6.19
N PRO A 107 14.48 -22.29 4.91
CA PRO A 107 13.62 -21.78 3.84
C PRO A 107 12.16 -22.11 4.16
N LEU A 108 11.25 -21.19 3.83
CA LEU A 108 9.83 -21.42 3.95
C LEU A 108 9.36 -22.32 2.81
N VAL A 109 9.68 -23.61 2.93
CA VAL A 109 9.45 -24.59 1.88
C VAL A 109 7.94 -24.72 1.64
N GLY A 110 7.48 -24.33 0.44
CA GLY A 110 6.10 -24.46 0.01
C GLY A 110 5.24 -23.22 0.31
N HIS A 111 5.09 -22.33 -0.67
CA HIS A 111 4.24 -21.13 -0.56
C HIS A 111 2.79 -21.47 -0.16
N VAL A 112 2.31 -22.70 -0.45
CA VAL A 112 0.98 -23.19 -0.08
C VAL A 112 0.86 -23.48 1.42
N GLN A 113 1.84 -24.16 2.02
CA GLN A 113 1.88 -24.36 3.48
C GLN A 113 2.07 -23.03 4.21
N PHE A 114 2.74 -22.06 3.58
CA PHE A 114 2.96 -20.73 4.15
C PHE A 114 1.71 -19.82 4.09
N LEU A 115 0.86 -19.98 3.07
CA LEU A 115 -0.48 -19.36 3.01
C LEU A 115 -1.41 -19.92 4.09
N ASP A 116 -1.31 -21.23 4.38
CA ASP A 116 -2.09 -21.89 5.43
C ASP A 116 -1.57 -21.63 6.86
N TYR A 117 -0.26 -21.45 7.06
CA TYR A 117 0.34 -21.21 8.39
C TYR A 117 0.10 -19.78 8.90
N SER A 118 -0.30 -18.85 8.01
CA SER A 118 -0.60 -17.47 8.39
C SER A 118 -1.68 -16.93 7.46
N PHE A 119 -2.94 -17.08 7.88
CA PHE A 119 -4.10 -16.41 7.28
C PHE A 119 -3.86 -14.90 7.05
N GLY A 120 -2.97 -14.30 7.86
CA GLY A 120 -2.45 -12.94 7.68
C GLY A 120 -1.58 -12.75 6.42
N ARG A 121 -0.56 -13.58 6.20
CA ARG A 121 0.41 -13.36 5.09
C ARG A 121 -0.21 -13.52 3.69
N GLY A 122 -1.24 -14.36 3.52
CA GLY A 122 -1.97 -14.46 2.26
C GLY A 122 -2.79 -13.21 1.92
N LEU A 123 -3.45 -12.64 2.94
CA LEU A 123 -4.14 -11.34 2.81
C LEU A 123 -3.14 -10.21 2.57
N SER A 124 -1.96 -10.27 3.19
CA SER A 124 -0.86 -9.34 2.94
C SER A 124 -0.40 -9.36 1.49
N LEU A 125 -0.23 -10.52 0.88
CA LEU A 125 0.20 -10.60 -0.52
C LEU A 125 -0.81 -9.93 -1.47
N VAL A 126 -2.11 -10.16 -1.26
CA VAL A 126 -3.18 -9.52 -2.04
C VAL A 126 -3.15 -8.00 -1.84
N ALA A 127 -2.99 -7.55 -0.59
CA ALA A 127 -2.88 -6.13 -0.28
C ALA A 127 -1.65 -5.50 -0.93
N TRP A 128 -0.49 -6.15 -0.86
CA TRP A 128 0.74 -5.66 -1.47
C TRP A 128 0.66 -5.57 -2.99
N LEU A 129 0.09 -6.58 -3.66
CA LEU A 129 -0.13 -6.54 -5.11
C LEU A 129 -1.02 -5.36 -5.49
N TYR A 130 -2.13 -5.14 -4.77
CA TYR A 130 -3.01 -4.02 -5.02
C TYR A 130 -2.31 -2.67 -4.80
N LEU A 131 -1.66 -2.50 -3.65
CA LEU A 131 -0.91 -1.30 -3.28
C LEU A 131 0.16 -0.97 -4.32
N LEU A 132 0.87 -1.99 -4.83
CA LEU A 132 1.91 -1.80 -5.82
C LEU A 132 1.32 -1.33 -7.16
N ILE A 133 0.33 -2.04 -7.68
CA ILE A 133 -0.27 -1.73 -9.00
C ILE A 133 -0.95 -0.35 -8.95
N VAL A 134 -1.84 -0.14 -7.97
CA VAL A 134 -2.62 1.09 -7.88
C VAL A 134 -1.75 2.24 -7.40
N GLY A 135 -0.76 2.01 -6.54
CA GLY A 135 0.23 3.01 -6.15
C GLY A 135 1.03 3.54 -7.35
N ILE A 136 1.49 2.66 -8.24
CA ILE A 136 2.18 3.04 -9.48
C ILE A 136 1.26 3.85 -10.41
N ILE A 137 -0.01 3.45 -10.53
CA ILE A 137 -1.00 4.22 -11.30
C ILE A 137 -1.16 5.63 -10.70
N MET A 138 -1.31 5.71 -9.37
CA MET A 138 -1.50 6.95 -8.63
C MET A 138 -0.30 7.90 -8.71
N LEU A 139 0.93 7.39 -8.88
CA LEU A 139 2.08 8.25 -9.21
C LEU A 139 1.81 9.09 -10.47
N LYS A 140 1.17 8.51 -11.49
CA LYS A 140 0.98 9.20 -12.77
C LYS A 140 -0.29 10.02 -12.84
N THR A 141 -1.33 9.60 -12.13
CA THR A 141 -2.69 10.16 -12.30
C THR A 141 -3.06 11.21 -11.26
N ASP A 142 -2.51 11.11 -10.05
CA ASP A 142 -2.81 11.98 -8.93
C ASP A 142 -1.82 13.15 -8.83
N LYS A 143 -2.36 14.36 -8.77
CA LYS A 143 -1.60 15.61 -8.60
C LYS A 143 -1.27 15.91 -7.13
N GLY A 144 -1.83 15.14 -6.19
CA GLY A 144 -1.71 15.38 -4.75
C GLY A 144 -2.76 16.34 -4.21
N SER A 145 -2.82 16.46 -2.89
CA SER A 145 -3.65 17.44 -2.18
C SER A 145 -2.93 18.79 -2.03
N ARG A 146 -3.68 19.84 -1.68
CA ARG A 146 -3.12 21.17 -1.35
C ARG A 146 -2.15 21.15 -0.14
N LEU A 147 -2.18 20.09 0.68
CA LEU A 147 -1.22 19.91 1.78
C LEU A 147 0.22 19.79 1.28
N ASN A 148 0.44 19.29 0.05
CA ASN A 148 1.78 19.20 -0.52
C ASN A 148 2.43 20.58 -0.71
N ASP A 149 1.63 21.62 -0.99
CA ASP A 149 2.16 22.97 -1.18
C ASP A 149 2.55 23.62 0.16
N LEU A 150 1.86 23.26 1.25
CA LEU A 150 2.22 23.68 2.60
C LEU A 150 3.55 23.04 3.04
N LEU A 151 3.72 21.74 2.78
CA LEU A 151 4.93 20.99 3.14
C LEU A 151 6.19 21.40 2.34
N LYS A 152 6.03 22.00 1.16
CA LYS A 152 7.17 22.51 0.36
C LYS A 152 7.74 23.82 0.88
N ASN A 153 6.94 24.59 1.62
CA ASN A 153 7.30 25.90 2.15
C ASN A 153 7.66 25.86 3.65
N SER A 154 7.74 24.66 4.24
CA SER A 154 8.21 24.40 5.61
C SER A 154 9.71 24.16 5.61
#